data_AF-A0A8G0KTA5-F1
#
_entry.id   AF-A0A8G0KTA5-F1
#
_cell.length_a   1.000
_cell.length_b   1.000
_cell.length_c   1.000
_cell.angle_alpha   90.00
_cell.angle_beta   90.00
_cell.angle_gamma   90.00
#
_symmetry.space_group_name_H-M   'P 1'
#
loop_
_entity.id
_entity.type
_entity.pdbx_description
1 polymer ?
#
loop_
_entity_poly.entity_id
_entity_poly.type
_entity_poly.pdbx_seq_one_letter_code
_entity_poly.pdbx_strand_id
1 'polypeptide(L)'
;MLPETSTSYEASLKRVQELKKNSIFSNQLSTSFIDLKDKIDMVLFRFNPDTGNPEYQYINISKYKVLNIAALTQLKTKRISVSLGASLVGVSQKIDNQVFSSNKDYLYSFNCNGSLSYSFSKPEINASLYYKYNGRVQQLVEGATKYEISTVDSSNWLDFTLQKKIFKGKIETTIGARNILDITNISQSGLEQSRGHVRNAQLMLAYGRSFFAKIVYNLNI
;
A
#
# COMPACT_ATOMS: atom_id res chain seq x y z
N MET A 1 15.19 8.07 -26.39
CA MET A 1 14.89 7.49 -25.08
C MET A 1 15.53 6.12 -25.00
N LEU A 2 16.20 5.82 -23.90
CA LEU A 2 16.75 4.50 -23.62
C LEU A 2 15.65 3.61 -23.01
N PRO A 3 15.69 2.29 -23.23
CA PRO A 3 14.78 1.38 -22.54
C PRO A 3 15.06 1.35 -21.04
N GLU A 4 14.01 1.27 -20.23
CA GLU A 4 14.15 1.05 -18.79
C GLU A 4 14.78 -0.33 -18.53
N THR A 5 15.77 -0.38 -17.65
CA THR A 5 16.39 -1.65 -17.23
C THR A 5 16.43 -1.74 -15.72
N SER A 6 16.05 -2.89 -15.18
CA SER A 6 16.04 -3.12 -13.73
C SER A 6 16.86 -4.33 -13.34
N THR A 7 17.42 -4.27 -12.13
CA THR A 7 17.96 -5.44 -11.46
C THR A 7 17.31 -5.55 -10.10
N SER A 8 16.68 -6.70 -9.82
CA SER A 8 16.06 -7.00 -8.54
C SER A 8 16.85 -8.07 -7.79
N TYR A 9 16.95 -7.88 -6.47
CA TYR A 9 17.53 -8.84 -5.54
C TYR A 9 16.50 -9.08 -4.44
N GLU A 10 16.22 -10.34 -4.15
CA GLU A 10 15.25 -10.73 -3.14
C GLU A 10 15.84 -11.80 -2.24
N ALA A 11 15.59 -11.67 -0.94
CA ALA A 11 15.96 -12.68 0.04
C ALA A 11 14.81 -12.85 1.03
N SER A 12 14.51 -14.10 1.40
CA SER A 12 13.50 -14.40 2.40
C SER A 12 13.91 -15.54 3.31
N LEU A 13 13.58 -15.40 4.58
CA LEU A 13 13.72 -16.43 5.60
C LEU A 13 12.36 -16.71 6.18
N LYS A 14 11.90 -17.95 6.05
CA LYS A 14 10.63 -18.41 6.61
C LYS A 14 10.87 -19.54 7.59
N ARG A 15 10.37 -19.37 8.81
CA ARG A 15 10.33 -20.41 9.84
C ARG A 15 8.88 -20.83 10.05
N VAL A 16 8.59 -22.10 9.83
CA VAL A 16 7.30 -22.72 10.13
C VAL A 16 7.50 -23.70 11.28
N GLN A 17 6.62 -23.64 12.27
CA GLN A 17 6.63 -24.50 13.43
C GLN A 17 5.22 -25.05 13.63
N GLU A 18 5.11 -26.37 13.74
CA GLU A 18 3.94 -26.97 14.33
C GLU A 18 4.07 -26.88 15.85
N LEU A 19 3.07 -26.30 16.50
CA LEU A 19 3.03 -26.18 17.96
C LEU A 19 2.48 -27.48 18.56
N LYS A 20 1.24 -27.47 19.08
CA LYS A 20 0.52 -28.67 19.53
C LYS A 20 -0.90 -28.61 18.98
N LYS A 21 -1.53 -29.77 18.73
CA LYS A 21 -2.94 -29.91 18.30
C LYS A 21 -3.30 -29.05 17.08
N ASN A 22 -2.81 -29.42 15.89
CA ASN A 22 -3.16 -28.78 14.59
C ASN A 22 -3.01 -27.25 14.61
N SER A 23 -1.97 -26.75 15.27
CA SER A 23 -1.65 -25.33 15.33
C SER A 23 -0.32 -25.09 14.64
N ILE A 24 -0.35 -24.27 13.60
CA ILE A 24 0.81 -23.89 12.80
C ILE A 24 1.11 -22.44 13.10
N PHE A 25 2.36 -22.18 13.48
CA PHE A 25 2.91 -20.85 13.65
C PHE A 25 3.99 -20.63 12.62
N SER A 26 3.92 -19.53 11.88
CA SER A 26 4.94 -19.19 10.90
C SER A 26 5.38 -17.75 11.03
N ASN A 27 6.68 -17.52 10.87
CA ASN A 27 7.26 -16.19 10.75
C ASN A 27 8.07 -16.14 9.47
N GLN A 28 7.95 -15.05 8.76
CA GLN A 28 8.71 -14.78 7.55
C GLN A 28 9.29 -13.37 7.65
N LEU A 29 10.57 -13.25 7.34
CA LEU A 29 11.25 -11.99 7.12
C LEU A 29 11.72 -12.01 5.67
N SER A 30 11.41 -10.96 4.91
CA SER A 30 11.83 -10.82 3.52
C SER A 30 12.37 -9.43 3.26
N THR A 31 13.38 -9.36 2.40
CA THR A 31 13.92 -8.11 1.87
C THR A 31 13.94 -8.19 0.36
N SER A 32 13.66 -7.06 -0.28
CA SER A 32 13.74 -6.89 -1.72
C SER A 32 14.42 -5.55 -2.02
N PHE A 33 15.30 -5.55 -3.02
CA PHE A 33 16.00 -4.37 -3.49
C PHE A 33 15.89 -4.31 -5.01
N ILE A 34 15.41 -3.19 -5.54
CA ILE A 34 15.29 -2.93 -6.97
C ILE A 34 16.16 -1.73 -7.31
N ASP A 35 17.06 -1.88 -8.28
CA ASP A 35 17.82 -0.80 -8.91
C ASP A 35 17.32 -0.63 -10.35
N LEU A 36 16.56 0.44 -10.60
CA LEU A 36 15.99 0.79 -11.88
C LEU A 36 16.82 1.91 -12.51
N LYS A 37 17.31 1.65 -13.72
CA LYS A 37 18.03 2.60 -14.56
C LYS A 37 17.14 3.11 -15.67
N ASP A 38 17.38 4.35 -16.04
CA ASP A 38 16.72 5.03 -17.15
C ASP A 38 15.19 5.07 -17.02
N LYS A 39 14.66 5.17 -15.79
CA LYS A 39 13.22 5.24 -15.51
C LYS A 39 12.60 6.37 -16.34
N ILE A 40 11.64 6.07 -17.18
CA ILE A 40 10.94 7.06 -18.00
C ILE A 40 9.87 7.71 -17.11
N ASP A 41 10.02 9.00 -16.87
CA ASP A 41 9.04 9.78 -16.12
C ASP A 41 8.79 11.12 -16.81
N MET A 42 7.61 11.67 -16.59
CA MET A 42 7.25 12.97 -17.11
C MET A 42 7.81 14.04 -16.18
N VAL A 43 8.64 14.94 -16.71
CA VAL A 43 9.20 16.05 -15.94
C VAL A 43 8.98 17.37 -16.68
N LEU A 44 9.04 18.48 -15.94
CA LEU A 44 9.16 19.80 -16.53
C LEU A 44 10.46 19.88 -17.32
N PHE A 45 10.34 20.13 -18.63
CA PHE A 45 11.47 20.28 -19.52
C PHE A 45 11.92 21.74 -19.59
N ARG A 46 10.96 22.65 -19.78
CA ARG A 46 11.19 24.10 -19.85
C ARG A 46 9.90 24.88 -19.68
N PHE A 47 10.01 26.19 -19.52
CA PHE A 47 8.90 27.12 -19.75
C PHE A 47 8.99 27.66 -21.18
N ASN A 48 7.86 27.68 -21.88
CA ASN A 48 7.76 28.27 -23.21
C ASN A 48 8.10 29.77 -23.13
N PRO A 49 9.09 30.27 -23.87
CA PRO A 49 9.55 31.65 -23.75
C PRO A 49 8.51 32.69 -24.22
N ASP A 50 7.59 32.30 -25.11
CA ASP A 50 6.57 33.19 -25.69
C ASP A 50 5.29 33.24 -24.87
N THR A 51 4.91 32.13 -24.23
CA THR A 51 3.64 31.99 -23.50
C THR A 51 3.80 31.86 -21.98
N GLY A 52 5.01 31.58 -21.48
CA GLY A 52 5.30 31.33 -20.07
C GLY A 52 4.74 30.01 -19.53
N ASN A 53 4.14 29.17 -20.38
CA ASN A 53 3.54 27.90 -19.97
C ASN A 53 4.59 26.81 -19.74
N PRO A 54 4.42 25.93 -18.74
CA PRO A 54 5.29 24.78 -18.53
C PRO A 54 5.11 23.75 -19.66
N GLU A 55 6.22 23.31 -20.25
CA GLU A 55 6.28 22.23 -21.22
C GLU A 55 6.87 20.98 -20.56
N TYR A 56 6.12 19.88 -20.59
CA TYR A 56 6.51 18.60 -20.00
C TYR A 56 7.06 17.65 -21.05
N GLN A 57 8.11 16.91 -20.71
CA GLN A 57 8.68 15.88 -21.57
C GLN A 57 8.98 14.61 -20.77
N TYR A 58 8.80 13.46 -21.40
CA TYR A 58 9.29 12.21 -20.88
C TYR A 58 10.81 12.15 -21.03
N ILE A 59 11.51 11.99 -19.90
CA ILE A 59 12.97 11.81 -19.88
C ILE A 59 13.33 10.53 -19.13
N ASN A 60 14.52 10.00 -19.42
CA ASN A 60 15.10 8.90 -18.65
C ASN A 60 15.72 9.47 -17.35
N ILE A 61 15.05 9.26 -16.22
CA ILE A 61 15.54 9.54 -14.86
C ILE A 61 16.59 8.49 -14.48
N SER A 62 17.80 8.95 -14.18
CA SER A 62 18.98 8.07 -14.19
C SER A 62 19.09 7.10 -13.01
N LYS A 63 18.43 7.33 -11.86
CA LYS A 63 18.56 6.45 -10.67
C LYS A 63 17.27 6.39 -9.85
N TYR A 64 16.66 5.20 -9.80
CA TYR A 64 15.52 4.91 -8.93
C TYR A 64 15.75 3.59 -8.19
N LYS A 65 15.76 3.63 -6.86
CA LYS A 65 16.05 2.48 -5.99
C LYS A 65 14.91 2.27 -5.02
N VAL A 66 14.48 1.02 -4.90
CA VAL A 66 13.46 0.61 -3.92
C VAL A 66 14.07 -0.43 -3.00
N LEU A 67 14.03 -0.19 -1.70
CA LEU A 67 14.30 -1.15 -0.65
C LEU A 67 12.98 -1.48 0.05
N ASN A 68 12.65 -2.74 0.21
CA ASN A 68 11.47 -3.15 0.96
C ASN A 68 11.82 -4.30 1.90
N ILE A 69 11.66 -4.06 3.20
CA ILE A 69 11.84 -5.04 4.27
C ILE A 69 10.46 -5.34 4.85
N ALA A 70 10.05 -6.60 4.83
CA ALA A 70 8.75 -7.02 5.31
C ALA A 70 8.85 -8.20 6.28
N ALA A 71 7.99 -8.17 7.30
CA ALA A 71 7.81 -9.23 8.27
C ALA A 71 6.36 -9.70 8.24
N LEU A 72 6.15 -11.02 8.31
CA LEU A 72 4.84 -11.64 8.36
C LEU A 72 4.84 -12.72 9.44
N THR A 73 3.95 -12.58 10.41
CA THR A 73 3.70 -13.55 11.48
C THR A 73 2.30 -14.09 11.35
N GLN A 74 2.14 -15.41 11.34
CA GLN A 74 0.84 -16.08 11.21
C GLN A 74 0.70 -17.17 12.25
N LEU A 75 -0.49 -17.25 12.85
CA LEU A 75 -0.91 -18.34 13.72
C LEU A 75 -2.22 -18.91 13.19
N LYS A 76 -2.22 -20.19 12.86
CA LYS A 76 -3.40 -20.91 12.40
C LYS A 76 -3.64 -22.12 13.28
N THR A 77 -4.77 -22.11 13.98
CA THR A 77 -5.30 -23.23 14.76
C THR A 77 -6.63 -23.68 14.15
N LYS A 78 -7.21 -24.78 14.63
CA LYS A 78 -8.51 -25.30 14.19
C LYS A 78 -9.65 -24.27 14.12
N ARG A 79 -9.65 -23.26 15.01
CA ARG A 79 -10.70 -22.24 15.10
C ARG A 79 -10.22 -20.81 14.92
N ILE A 80 -8.91 -20.56 14.95
CA ILE A 80 -8.35 -19.22 15.00
C ILE A 80 -7.37 -19.08 13.85
N SER A 81 -7.46 -17.99 13.10
CA SER A 81 -6.45 -17.59 12.14
C SER A 81 -6.07 -16.14 12.41
N VAL A 82 -4.81 -15.91 12.76
CA VAL A 82 -4.23 -14.59 12.97
C VAL A 82 -3.11 -14.40 11.96
N SER A 83 -3.06 -13.23 11.32
CA SER A 83 -1.96 -12.80 10.46
C SER A 83 -1.62 -11.37 10.81
N LEU A 84 -0.34 -11.08 11.03
CA LEU A 84 0.19 -9.74 11.27
C LEU A 84 1.34 -9.52 10.29
N GLY A 85 1.22 -8.48 9.48
CA GLY A 85 2.23 -8.09 8.50
C GLY A 85 2.69 -6.66 8.75
N ALA A 86 3.99 -6.41 8.57
CA ALA A 86 4.57 -5.08 8.59
C ALA A 86 5.61 -4.97 7.47
N SER A 87 5.75 -3.79 6.87
CA SER A 87 6.75 -3.53 5.83
C SER A 87 7.27 -2.11 5.92
N LEU A 88 8.59 -1.95 5.81
CA LEU A 88 9.26 -0.67 5.62
C LEU A 88 9.73 -0.59 4.17
N VAL A 89 9.22 0.39 3.43
CA VAL A 89 9.60 0.66 2.03
C VAL A 89 10.38 1.96 2.00
N GLY A 90 11.59 1.92 1.46
CA GLY A 90 12.42 3.09 1.17
C GLY A 90 12.52 3.29 -0.33
N VAL A 91 12.20 4.49 -0.82
CA VAL A 91 12.38 4.87 -2.21
C VAL A 91 13.43 5.97 -2.30
N SER A 92 14.51 5.72 -3.02
CA SER A 92 15.52 6.72 -3.36
C SER A 92 15.43 7.03 -4.84
N GLN A 93 15.32 8.31 -5.17
CA GLN A 93 15.19 8.76 -6.55
C GLN A 93 16.04 9.99 -6.77
N LYS A 94 16.86 9.98 -7.83
CA LYS A 94 17.55 11.18 -8.30
C LYS A 94 16.91 11.64 -9.60
N ILE A 95 16.23 12.78 -9.55
CA ILE A 95 15.74 13.49 -10.72
C ILE A 95 16.74 14.61 -11.01
N ASP A 96 17.20 14.66 -12.26
CA ASP A 96 18.16 15.64 -12.75
C ASP A 96 17.62 16.09 -14.11
N ASN A 97 16.71 17.05 -14.08
CA ASN A 97 16.28 17.74 -15.30
C ASN A 97 17.18 18.98 -15.45
N GLN A 98 17.36 19.49 -16.67
CA GLN A 98 18.26 20.63 -16.97
C GLN A 98 17.89 21.94 -16.23
N VAL A 99 16.91 21.88 -15.33
CA VAL A 99 16.35 22.95 -14.51
C VAL A 99 16.67 22.71 -13.02
N PHE A 100 16.46 21.51 -12.47
CA PHE A 100 16.61 21.16 -11.06
C PHE A 100 17.25 19.76 -10.86
N SER A 101 17.99 19.59 -9.75
CA SER A 101 18.45 18.27 -9.28
C SER A 101 17.89 17.96 -7.90
N SER A 102 17.39 16.74 -7.70
CA SER A 102 16.99 16.20 -6.38
C SER A 102 18.14 15.47 -5.68
N ASN A 103 17.99 15.27 -4.36
CA ASN A 103 18.91 14.43 -3.58
C ASN A 103 18.58 12.93 -3.73
N LYS A 104 19.53 12.06 -3.37
CA LYS A 104 19.43 10.59 -3.40
C LYS A 104 18.92 9.97 -2.10
N ASP A 105 18.39 10.76 -1.18
CA ASP A 105 17.95 10.24 0.12
C ASP A 105 16.78 9.26 -0.05
N TYR A 106 16.73 8.25 0.83
CA TYR A 106 15.60 7.35 0.88
C TYR A 106 14.43 8.00 1.61
N LEU A 107 13.30 8.06 0.92
CA LEU A 107 12.01 8.42 1.48
C LEU A 107 11.33 7.14 1.96
N TYR A 108 11.06 7.07 3.27
CA TYR A 108 10.55 5.85 3.90
C TYR A 108 9.04 5.93 4.15
N SER A 109 8.39 4.79 3.97
CA SER A 109 6.99 4.58 4.35
C SER A 109 6.85 3.25 5.08
N PHE A 110 6.14 3.27 6.21
CA PHE A 110 5.86 2.10 7.03
C PHE A 110 4.41 1.67 6.85
N ASN A 111 4.18 0.43 6.46
CA ASN A 111 2.84 -0.14 6.30
C ASN A 111 2.66 -1.32 7.25
N CYS A 112 1.45 -1.52 7.76
CA CYS A 112 1.12 -2.73 8.49
C CYS A 112 -0.30 -3.22 8.17
N ASN A 113 -0.52 -4.51 8.37
CA ASN A 113 -1.81 -5.13 8.18
C ASN A 113 -2.01 -6.24 9.22
N GLY A 114 -3.27 -6.49 9.55
CA GLY A 114 -3.66 -7.52 10.48
C GLY A 114 -4.94 -8.19 10.02
N SER A 115 -5.05 -9.50 10.24
CA SER A 115 -6.30 -10.22 10.08
C SER A 115 -6.51 -11.14 11.27
N LEU A 116 -7.73 -11.16 11.79
CA LEU A 116 -8.18 -12.09 12.82
C LEU A 116 -9.46 -12.77 12.34
N SER A 117 -9.46 -14.10 12.30
CA SER A 117 -10.64 -14.90 12.01
C SER A 117 -10.89 -15.90 13.12
N TYR A 118 -12.15 -16.04 13.52
CA TYR A 118 -12.60 -17.06 14.45
C TYR A 118 -13.74 -17.89 13.85
N SER A 119 -13.58 -19.21 13.89
CA SER A 119 -14.55 -20.20 13.41
C SER A 119 -15.30 -20.85 14.57
N PHE A 120 -16.57 -20.47 14.72
CA PHE A 120 -17.52 -21.13 15.60
C PHE A 120 -17.97 -22.45 14.97
N SER A 121 -17.83 -23.56 15.70
CA SER A 121 -18.27 -24.88 15.20
C SER A 121 -19.79 -25.06 15.27
N LYS A 122 -20.46 -24.38 16.21
CA LYS A 122 -21.92 -24.37 16.37
C LYS A 122 -22.36 -23.02 16.94
N PRO A 123 -23.17 -22.23 16.21
CA PRO A 123 -23.49 -22.37 14.79
C PRO A 123 -22.24 -22.25 13.90
N GLU A 124 -22.23 -22.86 12.71
CA GLU A 124 -21.13 -22.83 11.74
C GLU A 124 -20.92 -21.42 11.18
N ILE A 125 -20.23 -20.58 11.95
CA ILE A 125 -20.02 -19.16 11.68
C ILE A 125 -18.52 -18.86 11.65
N ASN A 126 -18.08 -18.08 10.67
CA ASN A 126 -16.76 -17.49 10.61
C ASN A 126 -16.89 -15.97 10.75
N ALA A 127 -16.33 -15.42 11.82
CA ALA A 127 -16.17 -13.98 11.98
C ALA A 127 -14.74 -13.61 11.58
N SER A 128 -14.57 -12.59 10.74
CA SER A 128 -13.24 -12.09 10.35
C SER A 128 -13.16 -10.58 10.43
N LEU A 129 -12.05 -10.09 10.98
CA LEU A 129 -11.68 -8.69 11.09
C LEU A 129 -10.38 -8.49 10.31
N TYR A 130 -10.31 -7.44 9.49
CA TYR A 130 -9.14 -7.08 8.71
C TYR A 130 -8.81 -5.62 8.97
N TYR A 131 -7.55 -5.35 9.28
CA TYR A 131 -7.03 -4.01 9.47
C TYR A 131 -5.85 -3.76 8.52
N LYS A 132 -5.80 -2.57 7.92
CA LYS A 132 -4.68 -2.14 7.08
C LYS A 132 -4.33 -0.69 7.42
N TYR A 133 -3.07 -0.46 7.76
CA TYR A 133 -2.48 0.85 7.90
C TYR A 133 -1.52 1.08 6.75
N ASN A 134 -1.78 2.11 5.95
CA ASN A 134 -0.80 2.63 5.01
C ASN A 134 -0.14 3.84 5.67
N GLY A 135 1.17 3.78 5.86
CA GLY A 135 1.91 4.88 6.46
C GLY A 135 1.93 6.12 5.58
N ARG A 136 2.38 7.21 6.18
CA ARG A 136 2.69 8.42 5.45
C ARG A 136 3.68 8.10 4.32
N VAL A 137 3.43 8.67 3.14
CA VAL A 137 4.31 8.54 1.97
C VAL A 137 4.89 9.91 1.66
N GLN A 138 6.19 9.95 1.43
CA GLN A 138 6.88 11.15 0.95
C GLN A 138 7.23 10.96 -0.52
N GLN A 139 7.04 12.00 -1.30
CA GLN A 139 7.37 12.02 -2.72
C GLN A 139 8.01 13.36 -3.09
N LEU A 140 8.86 13.34 -4.12
CA LEU A 140 9.38 14.59 -4.67
C LEU A 140 8.37 15.17 -5.66
N VAL A 141 8.14 16.47 -5.55
CA VAL A 141 7.34 17.26 -6.48
C VAL A 141 8.15 18.45 -6.95
N GLU A 142 7.83 18.96 -8.13
CA GLU A 142 8.48 20.14 -8.69
C GLU A 142 8.02 21.40 -7.95
N GLY A 143 8.97 22.12 -7.35
CA GLY A 143 8.76 23.45 -6.79
C GLY A 143 9.21 24.55 -7.75
N ALA A 144 9.13 25.81 -7.30
CA ALA A 144 9.47 26.96 -8.14
C ALA A 144 10.97 27.07 -8.46
N THR A 145 11.85 26.60 -7.57
CA THR A 145 13.31 26.74 -7.68
C THR A 145 14.08 25.45 -7.39
N LYS A 146 13.41 24.39 -6.95
CA LYS A 146 13.98 23.08 -6.63
C LYS A 146 12.88 22.02 -6.51
N TYR A 147 13.27 20.75 -6.48
CA TYR A 147 12.40 19.67 -6.00
C TYR A 147 12.11 19.82 -4.51
N GLU A 148 10.84 19.62 -4.14
CA GLU A 148 10.34 19.70 -2.77
C GLU A 148 9.70 18.38 -2.35
N ILE A 149 9.62 18.14 -1.04
CA ILE A 149 9.00 16.93 -0.51
C ILE A 149 7.51 17.21 -0.28
N SER A 150 6.66 16.57 -1.08
CA SER A 150 5.23 16.44 -0.82
C SER A 150 4.98 15.23 0.07
N THR A 151 4.03 15.36 0.99
CA THR A 151 3.69 14.30 1.93
C THR A 151 2.22 13.92 1.79
N VAL A 152 1.95 12.65 1.61
CA VAL A 152 0.62 12.05 1.61
C VAL A 152 0.40 11.40 2.98
N ASP A 153 -0.64 11.81 3.70
CA ASP A 153 -0.90 11.32 5.05
C ASP A 153 -1.28 9.83 5.09
N SER A 154 -1.09 9.22 6.25
CA SER A 154 -1.43 7.80 6.45
C SER A 154 -2.93 7.53 6.34
N SER A 155 -3.30 6.34 5.89
CA SER A 155 -4.70 5.87 5.87
C SER A 155 -4.88 4.58 6.68
N ASN A 156 -6.08 4.41 7.24
CA ASN A 156 -6.43 3.26 8.07
C ASN A 156 -7.71 2.62 7.52
N TRP A 157 -7.73 1.30 7.40
CA TRP A 157 -8.87 0.56 6.90
C TRP A 157 -9.21 -0.54 7.90
N LEU A 158 -10.49 -0.64 8.27
CA LEU A 158 -10.99 -1.70 9.13
C LEU A 158 -12.23 -2.31 8.48
N ASP A 159 -12.16 -3.60 8.19
CA ASP A 159 -13.25 -4.34 7.57
C ASP A 159 -13.65 -5.49 8.49
N PHE A 160 -14.95 -5.74 8.57
CA PHE A 160 -15.51 -6.85 9.32
C PHE A 160 -16.44 -7.68 8.45
N THR A 161 -16.38 -8.99 8.61
CA THR A 161 -17.22 -9.94 7.87
C THR A 161 -17.71 -11.04 8.80
N LEU A 162 -18.96 -11.43 8.62
CA LEU A 162 -19.59 -12.57 9.26
C LEU A 162 -20.16 -13.48 8.19
N GLN A 163 -19.62 -14.69 8.11
CA GLN A 163 -20.05 -15.72 7.18
C GLN A 163 -20.70 -16.85 7.97
N LYS A 164 -21.87 -17.33 7.53
CA LYS A 164 -22.59 -18.45 8.11
C LYS A 164 -22.87 -19.49 7.04
N LYS A 165 -22.58 -20.75 7.36
CA LYS A 165 -22.99 -21.91 6.55
C LYS A 165 -24.32 -22.45 7.07
N ILE A 166 -25.24 -22.71 6.14
CA ILE A 166 -26.60 -23.19 6.38
C ILE A 166 -26.81 -24.44 5.50
N PHE A 167 -27.71 -25.34 5.90
CA PHE A 167 -28.04 -26.57 5.18
C PHE A 167 -26.81 -27.44 4.87
N LYS A 168 -25.98 -27.73 5.89
CA LYS A 168 -24.73 -28.50 5.75
C LYS A 168 -23.77 -27.91 4.69
N GLY A 169 -23.74 -26.57 4.59
CA GLY A 169 -22.87 -25.85 3.65
C GLY A 169 -23.43 -25.65 2.24
N LYS A 170 -24.69 -26.04 1.97
CA LYS A 170 -25.34 -25.75 0.66
C LYS A 170 -25.61 -24.27 0.46
N ILE A 171 -25.94 -23.53 1.53
CA ILE A 171 -26.10 -22.07 1.48
C ILE A 171 -25.03 -21.46 2.36
N GLU A 172 -24.30 -20.50 1.81
CA GLU A 172 -23.39 -19.65 2.56
C GLU A 172 -23.86 -18.20 2.47
N THR A 173 -24.18 -17.63 3.62
CA THR A 173 -24.58 -16.23 3.73
C THR A 173 -23.45 -15.45 4.40
N THR A 174 -23.02 -14.37 3.76
CA THR A 174 -22.02 -13.45 4.31
C THR A 174 -22.62 -12.07 4.40
N ILE A 175 -22.45 -11.43 5.55
CA ILE A 175 -22.71 -10.01 5.74
C ILE A 175 -21.43 -9.35 6.23
N GLY A 176 -21.25 -8.07 5.92
CA GLY A 176 -20.06 -7.36 6.38
C GLY A 176 -20.13 -5.87 6.21
N ALA A 177 -19.15 -5.21 6.81
CA ALA A 177 -18.90 -3.79 6.68
C ALA A 177 -17.47 -3.58 6.20
N ARG A 178 -17.29 -2.75 5.18
CA ARG A 178 -15.98 -2.28 4.71
C ARG A 178 -15.79 -0.84 5.17
N ASN A 179 -14.55 -0.49 5.46
CA ASN A 179 -14.16 0.84 5.90
C ASN A 179 -14.99 1.31 7.12
N ILE A 180 -15.02 0.50 8.17
CA ILE A 180 -15.72 0.82 9.43
C ILE A 180 -15.24 2.16 10.01
N LEU A 181 -13.97 2.51 9.80
CA LEU A 181 -13.38 3.78 10.24
C LEU A 181 -13.83 4.98 9.40
N ASP A 182 -14.61 4.77 8.34
CA ASP A 182 -15.20 5.81 7.48
C ASP A 182 -14.16 6.76 6.85
N ILE A 183 -13.03 6.21 6.42
CA ILE A 183 -11.99 6.97 5.73
C ILE A 183 -12.44 7.26 4.29
N THR A 184 -12.62 8.54 3.98
CA THR A 184 -13.01 9.02 2.65
C THR A 184 -11.84 9.66 1.92
N ASN A 185 -11.14 10.55 2.62
CA ASN A 185 -10.06 11.37 2.08
C ASN A 185 -8.85 11.35 3.02
N ILE A 186 -7.67 11.60 2.45
CA ILE A 186 -6.45 11.93 3.20
C ILE A 186 -5.85 13.24 2.68
N SER A 187 -5.04 13.90 3.51
CA SER A 187 -4.37 15.14 3.11
C SER A 187 -3.09 14.84 2.33
N GLN A 188 -2.82 15.67 1.34
CA GLN A 188 -1.54 15.75 0.66
C GLN A 188 -1.02 17.18 0.77
N SER A 189 0.15 17.36 1.36
CA SER A 189 0.79 18.66 1.52
C SER A 189 1.87 18.89 0.46
N GLY A 190 2.20 20.17 0.20
CA GLY A 190 3.36 20.56 -0.62
C GLY A 190 3.12 20.53 -2.13
N LEU A 191 1.88 20.61 -2.62
CA LEU A 191 1.57 20.55 -4.06
C LEU A 191 1.74 21.89 -4.79
N GLU A 192 1.67 23.04 -4.11
CA GLU A 192 1.91 24.36 -4.72
C GLU A 192 2.49 25.34 -3.68
N GLN A 193 3.68 25.88 -3.93
CA GLN A 193 4.29 26.96 -3.12
C GLN A 193 4.45 28.28 -3.88
N SER A 194 4.13 28.34 -5.17
CA SER A 194 4.40 29.51 -6.03
C SER A 194 3.62 30.78 -5.67
N ARG A 195 2.70 30.75 -4.69
CA ARG A 195 1.87 31.92 -4.28
C ARG A 195 1.71 32.06 -2.76
N GLY A 196 2.77 31.86 -1.99
CA GLY A 196 2.85 32.30 -0.59
C GLY A 196 1.95 31.57 0.43
N HIS A 197 1.19 30.55 0.02
CA HIS A 197 0.40 29.70 0.89
C HIS A 197 0.60 28.23 0.52
N VAL A 198 0.94 27.40 1.52
CA VAL A 198 0.95 25.94 1.39
C VAL A 198 -0.51 25.48 1.25
N ARG A 199 -0.89 25.00 0.06
CA ARG A 199 -2.20 24.36 -0.13
C ARG A 199 -2.07 22.87 0.17
N ASN A 200 -2.89 22.39 1.11
CA ASN A 200 -3.13 20.97 1.28
C ASN A 200 -4.23 20.55 0.30
N ALA A 201 -3.97 19.53 -0.52
CA ALA A 201 -5.00 18.90 -1.33
C ALA A 201 -5.64 17.77 -0.52
N GLN A 202 -6.93 17.52 -0.76
CA GLN A 202 -7.58 16.30 -0.29
C GLN A 202 -7.53 15.26 -1.40
N LEU A 203 -6.92 14.12 -1.11
CA LEU A 203 -6.90 12.95 -1.99
C LEU A 203 -8.03 12.02 -1.58
N MET A 204 -9.00 11.82 -2.47
CA MET A 204 -10.10 10.88 -2.27
C MET A 204 -9.60 9.44 -2.42
N LEU A 205 -9.74 8.64 -1.37
CA LEU A 205 -9.33 7.24 -1.37
C LEU A 205 -10.52 6.27 -1.50
N ALA A 206 -11.68 6.63 -0.96
CA ALA A 206 -12.89 5.81 -1.04
C ALA A 206 -14.15 6.63 -0.79
N TYR A 207 -15.30 6.00 -1.07
CA TYR A 207 -16.64 6.54 -0.84
C TYR A 207 -17.13 6.42 0.63
N GLY A 208 -16.25 6.13 1.59
CA GLY A 208 -16.60 5.98 3.02
C GLY A 208 -17.03 4.56 3.42
N ARG A 209 -17.73 4.44 4.55
CA ARG A 209 -18.22 3.17 5.10
C ARG A 209 -19.27 2.54 4.20
N SER A 210 -19.16 1.24 3.94
CA SER A 210 -20.16 0.49 3.17
C SER A 210 -20.51 -0.85 3.82
N PHE A 211 -21.74 -1.30 3.57
CA PHE A 211 -22.23 -2.60 4.04
C PHE A 211 -22.53 -3.49 2.83
N PHE A 212 -22.33 -4.79 2.99
CA PHE A 212 -22.62 -5.75 1.94
C PHE A 212 -23.27 -7.02 2.49
N ALA A 213 -24.07 -7.65 1.65
CA ALA A 213 -24.59 -8.98 1.86
C ALA A 213 -24.31 -9.82 0.61
N LYS A 214 -23.93 -11.08 0.82
CA LYS A 214 -23.62 -12.05 -0.23
C LYS A 214 -24.27 -13.38 0.14
N ILE A 215 -24.95 -14.00 -0.82
CA ILE A 215 -25.50 -15.34 -0.67
C ILE A 215 -24.86 -16.19 -1.78
N VAL A 216 -24.31 -17.34 -1.39
CA VAL A 216 -23.77 -18.34 -2.32
C VAL A 216 -24.54 -19.63 -2.12
N TYR A 217 -25.03 -20.20 -3.21
CA TYR A 217 -25.64 -21.52 -3.22
C TYR A 217 -24.72 -22.51 -3.91
N ASN A 218 -24.29 -23.54 -3.19
CA ASN A 218 -23.46 -24.62 -3.71
C ASN A 218 -24.36 -25.72 -4.28
N LEU A 219 -24.38 -25.84 -5.62
CA LEU A 219 -25.30 -26.71 -6.34
C LEU A 219 -25.01 -28.21 -6.18
N ASN A 220 -23.79 -28.62 -5.81
CA ASN A 220 -23.37 -30.03 -5.64
C ASN A 220 -24.01 -30.96 -6.70
N ILE A 221 -23.82 -30.61 -7.97
CA ILE A 221 -24.14 -31.47 -9.13
C ILE A 221 -23.00 -32.49 -9.27
#